data_AF-A0A0P4VVH3-F1
#
_entry.id   AF-A0A0P4VVH3-F1
#
_cell.length_a   1.000
_cell.length_b   1.000
_cell.length_c   1.000
_cell.angle_alpha   90.00
_cell.angle_beta   90.00
_cell.angle_gamma   90.00
#
_symmetry.space_group_name_H-M   'P 1'
#
loop_
_entity.id
_entity.type
_entity.pdbx_description
1 polymer ?
#
loop_
_entity_poly.entity_id
_entity_poly.type
_entity_poly.pdbx_seq_one_letter_code
_entity_poly.pdbx_strand_id
1 'polypeptide(L)'
;MAVGRGVDDSSSNAPEVGSSDPSQTILPTVLHMIEDNTLHFKNDDSEHGQRLHSGFLVLKENMDKVTTLSEALRKEAHLYDFDENTPGNGFRSFNNIVHQAVVSVFSLCKHVCTGRDSLLFRKGHYVR
;
A
#
# COMPACT_ATOMS: atom_id res chain seq x y z
N MET A 1 16.05 -60.38 6.85
CA MET A 1 14.72 -59.96 6.36
C MET A 1 14.35 -58.65 7.06
N ALA A 2 13.95 -57.65 6.26
CA ALA A 2 13.35 -56.32 6.51
C ALA A 2 13.22 -55.83 7.98
N VAL A 3 13.85 -54.71 8.40
CA VAL A 3 13.53 -53.27 8.17
C VAL A 3 12.19 -52.83 8.78
N GLY A 4 12.23 -51.81 9.65
CA GLY A 4 11.05 -51.01 10.01
C GLY A 4 11.21 -50.15 11.27
N ARG A 5 11.95 -49.03 11.18
CA ARG A 5 11.83 -47.89 12.11
C ARG A 5 10.50 -47.18 11.83
N GLY A 6 9.63 -47.04 12.84
CA GLY A 6 8.46 -46.15 12.79
C GLY A 6 8.73 -44.94 13.67
N VAL A 7 9.15 -43.85 13.03
CA VAL A 7 9.14 -42.48 13.59
C VAL A 7 7.89 -41.85 12.99
N ASP A 8 6.83 -41.74 13.78
CA ASP A 8 5.64 -40.97 13.39
C ASP A 8 5.71 -39.61 14.08
N ASP A 9 6.52 -38.74 13.49
CA ASP A 9 6.48 -37.30 13.71
C ASP A 9 5.33 -36.76 12.86
N SER A 10 4.17 -36.58 13.47
CA SER A 10 3.00 -35.93 12.85
C SER A 10 2.75 -34.59 13.54
N SER A 11 3.74 -33.70 13.46
CA SER A 11 3.50 -32.27 13.66
C SER A 11 2.67 -31.77 12.48
N SER A 12 1.37 -31.63 12.73
CA SER A 12 0.38 -31.03 11.86
C SER A 12 0.87 -29.65 11.41
N ASN A 13 1.31 -29.55 10.16
CA ASN A 13 1.63 -28.29 9.52
C ASN A 13 0.29 -27.61 9.21
N ALA A 14 -0.22 -26.83 10.17
CA ALA A 14 -1.32 -25.93 9.92
C ALA A 14 -0.88 -24.94 8.83
N PRO A 15 -1.72 -24.62 7.84
CA PRO A 15 -1.39 -23.58 6.88
C PRO A 15 -1.23 -22.28 7.66
N GLU A 16 -0.05 -21.68 7.61
CA GLU A 16 0.16 -20.33 8.10
C GLU A 16 -0.89 -19.43 7.46
N VAL A 17 -1.86 -19.01 8.26
CA VAL A 17 -2.82 -17.98 7.88
C VAL A 17 -2.01 -16.71 7.75
N GLY A 18 -1.55 -16.45 6.52
CA GLY A 18 -0.89 -15.21 6.15
C GLY A 18 -1.79 -14.07 6.59
N SER A 19 -1.40 -13.38 7.66
CA SER A 19 -2.12 -12.23 8.18
C SER A 19 -2.28 -11.25 7.03
N SER A 20 -3.50 -11.06 6.55
CA SER A 20 -3.79 -10.08 5.52
C SER A 20 -3.36 -8.72 6.06
N ASP A 21 -2.28 -8.16 5.51
CA ASP A 21 -1.80 -6.83 5.88
C ASP A 21 -2.97 -5.84 5.68
N PRO A 22 -3.38 -5.07 6.71
CA PRO A 22 -4.44 -4.07 6.59
C PRO A 22 -4.30 -3.13 5.39
N SER A 23 -3.08 -2.89 4.91
CA SER A 23 -2.84 -2.09 3.70
C SER A 23 -3.45 -2.68 2.43
N GLN A 24 -3.53 -4.01 2.32
CA GLN A 24 -4.20 -4.71 1.21
C GLN A 24 -5.69 -4.37 1.17
N THR A 25 -6.31 -4.17 2.35
CA THR A 25 -7.72 -3.77 2.46
C THR A 25 -7.92 -2.27 2.20
N ILE A 26 -6.92 -1.44 2.54
CA ILE A 26 -6.99 0.02 2.40
C ILE A 26 -6.71 0.47 0.96
N LEU A 27 -5.80 -0.20 0.24
CA LEU A 27 -5.33 0.20 -1.09
C LEU A 27 -6.47 0.40 -2.11
N PRO A 28 -7.45 -0.53 -2.29
CA PRO A 28 -8.56 -0.32 -3.21
C PRO A 28 -9.37 0.94 -2.88
N THR A 29 -9.55 1.21 -1.59
CA THR A 29 -10.24 2.41 -1.11
C THR A 29 -9.45 3.67 -1.44
N VAL A 30 -8.12 3.65 -1.26
CA VAL A 30 -7.24 4.76 -1.64
C VAL A 30 -7.32 5.04 -3.14
N LEU A 31 -7.21 4.01 -3.97
CA LEU A 31 -7.30 4.15 -5.42
C LEU A 31 -8.64 4.74 -5.85
N HIS A 32 -9.73 4.33 -5.22
CA HIS A 32 -11.05 4.92 -5.44
C HIS A 32 -11.10 6.41 -5.06
N MET A 33 -10.56 6.80 -3.90
CA MET A 33 -10.53 8.22 -3.49
C MET A 33 -9.63 9.07 -4.40
N ILE A 34 -8.53 8.51 -4.90
CA ILE A 34 -7.67 9.20 -5.88
C ILE A 34 -8.46 9.43 -7.17
N GLU A 35 -9.17 8.44 -7.67
CA GLU A 35 -10.00 8.56 -8.87
C GLU A 35 -11.12 9.60 -8.68
N ASP A 36 -11.82 9.55 -7.56
CA ASP A 36 -12.90 10.49 -7.24
C ASP A 36 -12.39 11.95 -7.15
N ASN A 37 -11.24 12.17 -6.49
CA ASN A 37 -10.60 13.50 -6.48
C ASN A 37 -10.11 13.93 -7.87
N THR A 38 -9.57 13.00 -8.67
CA THR A 38 -9.17 13.27 -10.05
C THR A 38 -10.36 13.77 -10.85
N LEU A 39 -11.48 13.05 -10.81
CA LEU A 39 -12.69 13.42 -11.54
C LEU A 39 -13.24 14.78 -11.10
N HIS A 40 -13.21 15.06 -9.79
CA HIS A 40 -13.67 16.34 -9.25
C HIS A 40 -12.89 17.54 -9.80
N PHE A 41 -11.56 17.46 -9.87
CA PHE A 41 -10.74 18.58 -10.36
C PHE A 41 -10.54 18.60 -11.89
N LYS A 42 -11.10 17.62 -12.63
CA LYS A 42 -10.90 17.47 -14.08
C LYS A 42 -11.26 18.72 -14.89
N ASN A 43 -12.33 19.42 -14.49
CA ASN A 43 -12.84 20.60 -15.20
C ASN A 43 -12.55 21.91 -14.43
N ASP A 44 -11.63 21.89 -13.46
CA ASP A 44 -11.24 23.09 -12.71
C ASP A 44 -10.12 23.83 -13.44
N ASP A 45 -10.48 24.93 -14.11
CA ASP A 45 -9.56 25.72 -14.94
C ASP A 45 -8.59 26.60 -14.14
N SER A 46 -8.67 26.63 -12.81
CA SER A 46 -7.68 27.35 -12.00
C SER A 46 -6.35 26.62 -11.97
N GLU A 47 -5.23 27.36 -11.89
CA GLU A 47 -3.88 26.77 -11.81
C GLU A 47 -3.79 25.71 -10.70
N HIS A 48 -4.29 26.03 -9.50
CA HIS A 48 -4.28 25.08 -8.39
C HIS A 48 -5.15 23.84 -8.65
N GLY A 49 -6.28 23.98 -9.35
CA GLY A 49 -7.16 22.87 -9.73
C GLY A 49 -6.51 21.94 -10.73
N GLN A 50 -5.90 22.50 -11.78
CA GLN A 50 -5.15 21.73 -12.79
C GLN A 50 -3.96 20.98 -12.18
N ARG A 51 -3.25 21.62 -11.23
CA ARG A 51 -2.15 20.99 -10.49
C ARG A 51 -2.63 19.85 -9.60
N LEU A 52 -3.78 20.01 -8.93
CA LEU A 52 -4.40 18.94 -8.16
C LEU A 52 -4.81 17.76 -9.05
N HIS A 53 -5.49 18.03 -10.17
CA HIS A 53 -5.89 17.00 -11.13
C HIS A 53 -4.68 16.20 -11.64
N SER A 54 -3.65 16.91 -12.13
CA SER A 54 -2.42 16.29 -12.62
C SER A 54 -1.70 15.52 -11.50
N GLY A 55 -1.67 16.08 -10.29
CA GLY A 55 -1.07 15.45 -9.12
C GLY A 55 -1.76 14.14 -8.75
N PHE A 56 -3.09 14.07 -8.77
CA PHE A 56 -3.82 12.84 -8.48
C PHE A 56 -3.64 11.77 -9.57
N LEU A 57 -3.55 12.15 -10.85
CA LEU A 57 -3.21 11.21 -11.92
C LEU A 57 -1.83 10.57 -11.69
N VAL A 58 -0.82 11.39 -11.44
CA VAL A 58 0.54 10.93 -11.13
C VAL A 58 0.55 10.08 -9.86
N LEU A 59 -0.20 10.48 -8.83
CA LEU A 59 -0.29 9.72 -7.58
C LEU A 59 -0.90 8.33 -7.80
N LYS A 60 -1.94 8.20 -8.62
CA LYS A 60 -2.56 6.93 -8.99
C LYS A 60 -1.55 5.98 -9.64
N GLU A 61 -0.84 6.48 -10.65
CA GLU A 61 0.16 5.69 -11.38
C GLU A 61 1.31 5.22 -10.48
N ASN A 62 1.79 6.09 -9.59
CA ASN A 62 2.87 5.73 -8.68
C ASN A 62 2.42 4.80 -7.57
N MET A 63 1.18 4.94 -7.10
CA MET A 63 0.62 4.05 -6.09
C MET A 63 0.55 2.61 -6.61
N ASP A 64 0.01 2.40 -7.82
CA ASP A 64 -0.08 1.08 -8.44
C ASP A 64 1.31 0.43 -8.63
N LYS A 65 2.29 1.22 -9.09
CA LYS A 65 3.68 0.76 -9.26
C LYS A 65 4.32 0.35 -7.92
N VAL A 66 4.25 1.21 -6.90
CA VAL A 66 4.94 0.97 -5.63
C VAL A 66 4.32 -0.20 -4.87
N THR A 67 2.99 -0.35 -4.91
CA THR A 67 2.33 -1.48 -4.24
C THR A 67 2.62 -2.80 -4.95
N THR A 68 2.69 -2.81 -6.28
CA THR A 68 3.08 -4.01 -7.05
C THR A 68 4.52 -4.43 -6.74
N LEU A 69 5.45 -3.48 -6.70
CA LEU A 69 6.85 -3.75 -6.35
C LEU A 69 7.00 -4.22 -4.90
N SER A 70 6.30 -3.59 -3.96
CA SER A 70 6.29 -3.99 -2.54
C SER A 70 5.75 -5.41 -2.37
N GLU A 71 4.68 -5.75 -3.06
CA GLU A 71 4.10 -7.10 -2.99
C GLU A 71 5.04 -8.17 -3.56
N ALA A 72 5.73 -7.88 -4.67
CA ALA A 72 6.75 -8.78 -5.21
C ALA A 72 7.90 -8.99 -4.20
N LEU A 73 8.40 -7.89 -3.63
CA LEU A 73 9.50 -7.93 -2.68
C LEU A 73 9.12 -8.62 -1.36
N ARG A 74 7.87 -8.45 -0.91
CA ARG A 74 7.33 -9.11 0.29
C ARG A 74 7.35 -10.63 0.14
N LYS A 75 7.04 -11.16 -1.05
CA LYS A 75 7.07 -12.60 -1.32
C LYS A 75 8.48 -13.16 -1.28
N GLU A 76 9.47 -12.38 -1.69
CA GLU A 76 10.87 -12.80 -1.76
C GLU A 76 11.69 -12.45 -0.52
N ALA A 77 11.14 -11.64 0.41
CA ALA A 77 11.87 -11.12 1.57
C ALA A 77 12.54 -12.20 2.42
N HIS A 78 11.90 -13.37 2.57
CA HIS A 78 12.42 -14.50 3.34
C HIS A 78 13.69 -15.13 2.72
N LEU A 79 13.91 -14.98 1.41
CA LEU A 79 15.11 -15.48 0.72
C LEU A 79 16.38 -14.73 1.12
N TYR A 80 16.22 -13.61 1.84
CA TYR A 80 17.30 -12.77 2.34
C TYR A 80 17.46 -12.86 3.86
N ASP A 81 16.71 -13.74 4.52
CA ASP A 81 16.94 -14.07 5.92
C ASP A 81 18.22 -14.91 6.02
N PHE A 82 19.09 -14.63 7.01
CA PHE A 82 20.35 -15.36 7.16
C PHE A 82 20.11 -16.77 7.72
N ASP A 83 19.21 -16.86 8.70
CA ASP A 83 18.63 -18.08 9.24
C ASP A 83 17.24 -17.76 9.83
N GLU A 84 16.53 -18.78 10.32
CA GLU A 84 15.17 -18.65 10.88
C GLU A 84 15.09 -17.67 12.07
N ASN A 85 16.20 -17.47 12.79
CA ASN A 85 16.27 -16.58 13.95
C ASN A 85 16.84 -15.20 13.61
N THR A 86 17.35 -15.01 12.39
CA THR A 86 18.07 -13.81 11.95
C THR A 86 17.46 -13.26 10.66
N PRO A 87 16.30 -12.59 10.74
CA PRO A 87 15.62 -12.06 9.56
C PRO A 87 16.36 -10.88 8.94
N GLY A 88 16.30 -10.81 7.61
CA GLY A 88 16.80 -9.70 6.81
C GLY A 88 15.92 -8.46 6.99
N ASN A 89 16.47 -7.42 7.62
CA ASN A 89 15.69 -6.25 8.00
C ASN A 89 15.39 -5.27 6.84
N GLY A 90 16.21 -5.27 5.78
CA GLY A 90 16.13 -4.27 4.70
C GLY A 90 14.79 -4.31 3.95
N PHE A 91 14.44 -5.46 3.39
CA PHE A 91 13.21 -5.63 2.61
C PHE A 91 11.95 -5.51 3.46
N ARG A 92 11.99 -6.00 4.71
CA ARG A 92 10.89 -5.84 5.67
C ARG A 92 10.68 -4.37 6.03
N SER A 93 11.77 -3.60 6.22
CA SER A 93 11.70 -2.15 6.45
C SER A 93 11.15 -1.39 5.24
N PHE A 94 11.55 -1.77 4.03
CA PHE A 94 10.99 -1.18 2.80
C PHE A 94 9.48 -1.39 2.71
N ASN A 95 8.99 -2.62 2.93
CA ASN A 95 7.56 -2.91 2.92
C ASN A 95 6.80 -2.08 3.97
N ASN A 96 7.37 -1.90 5.17
CA ASN A 96 6.80 -1.03 6.19
C ASN A 96 6.73 0.43 5.74
N ILE A 97 7.74 0.94 5.02
CA ILE A 97 7.71 2.30 4.47
C ILE A 97 6.60 2.45 3.43
N VAL A 98 6.45 1.47 2.53
CA VAL A 98 5.38 1.49 1.52
C VAL A 98 4.01 1.45 2.20
N HIS A 99 3.84 0.62 3.24
CA HIS A 99 2.62 0.59 4.04
C HIS A 99 2.29 1.98 4.63
N GLN A 100 3.26 2.64 5.27
CA GLN A 100 3.05 3.98 5.84
C GLN A 100 2.75 5.03 4.77
N ALA A 101 3.33 4.92 3.58
CA ALA A 101 3.01 5.78 2.46
C ALA A 101 1.55 5.62 2.01
N VAL A 102 1.04 4.38 1.91
CA VAL A 102 -0.38 4.11 1.59
C VAL A 102 -1.31 4.75 2.62
N VAL A 103 -1.02 4.60 3.92
CA VAL A 103 -1.82 5.20 5.01
C VAL A 103 -1.78 6.74 4.97
N SER A 104 -0.61 7.30 4.65
CA SER A 104 -0.46 8.75 4.50
C SER A 104 -1.28 9.29 3.33
N VAL A 105 -1.25 8.59 2.19
CA VAL A 105 -2.05 8.94 1.01
C VAL A 105 -3.54 8.76 1.28
N PHE A 106 -3.95 7.70 1.98
CA PHE A 106 -5.34 7.54 2.44
C PHE A 106 -5.81 8.77 3.22
N SER A 107 -5.02 9.21 4.20
CA SER A 107 -5.37 10.35 5.05
C SER A 107 -5.50 11.65 4.25
N LEU A 108 -4.58 11.87 3.30
CA LEU A 108 -4.61 13.00 2.38
C LEU A 108 -5.87 12.97 1.49
N CYS A 109 -6.09 11.87 0.77
CA CYS A 109 -7.20 11.73 -0.17
C CYS A 109 -8.54 11.82 0.54
N LYS A 110 -8.68 11.21 1.72
CA LYS A 110 -9.88 11.33 2.56
C LYS A 110 -10.13 12.79 2.94
N HIS A 111 -9.11 13.52 3.39
CA HIS A 111 -9.27 14.92 3.76
C HIS A 111 -9.76 15.74 2.56
N VAL A 112 -9.17 15.56 1.39
CA VAL A 112 -9.59 16.27 0.17
C VAL A 112 -11.02 15.89 -0.23
N CYS A 113 -11.35 14.60 -0.30
CA CYS A 113 -12.71 14.13 -0.64
C CYS A 113 -13.78 14.75 0.27
N THR A 114 -13.54 14.76 1.58
CA THR A 114 -14.51 15.29 2.56
C THR A 114 -14.54 16.81 2.64
N GLY A 115 -13.44 17.48 2.26
CA GLY A 115 -13.27 18.91 2.45
C GLY A 115 -13.50 19.75 1.20
N ARG A 116 -13.34 19.19 0.00
CA ARG A 116 -13.26 19.94 -1.28
C ARG A 116 -14.47 20.83 -1.60
N ASP A 117 -15.66 20.46 -1.14
CA ASP A 117 -16.89 21.24 -1.36
C ASP A 117 -17.12 22.31 -0.27
N SER A 118 -16.27 22.37 0.75
CA SER A 118 -16.35 23.37 1.81
C SER A 118 -15.83 24.73 1.34
N LEU A 119 -16.49 25.81 1.76
CA LEU A 119 -16.04 27.19 1.54
C LEU A 119 -14.65 27.47 2.14
N LEU A 120 -14.22 26.67 3.12
CA LEU A 120 -12.92 26.80 3.78
C LEU A 120 -11.81 25.99 3.08
N PHE A 121 -12.14 25.22 2.04
CA PHE A 121 -11.16 24.43 1.31
C PHE A 121 -10.22 25.31 0.50
N ARG A 122 -8.91 25.17 0.76
CA ARG A 122 -7.88 25.97 0.09
C ARG A 122 -7.02 25.08 -0.79
N LYS A 123 -7.33 25.03 -2.09
CA LYS A 123 -6.55 24.26 -3.10
C LYS A 123 -5.04 24.52 -2.99
N GLY A 124 -4.63 25.78 -2.86
CA GLY A 124 -3.23 26.17 -2.72
C GLY A 124 -2.48 25.61 -1.50
N HIS A 125 -3.17 25.04 -0.51
CA HIS A 125 -2.52 24.32 0.60
C HIS A 125 -1.87 23.00 0.13
N TYR A 126 -2.46 22.35 -0.86
CA TYR A 126 -2.09 20.99 -1.31
C TYR A 126 -1.12 20.97 -2.49
N VAL A 127 -0.89 22.12 -3.12
CA VAL A 127 -0.05 22.27 -4.31
C VAL A 127 1.06 23.29 -4.08
N ARG A 128 1.60 23.32 -2.86
CA ARG A 128 2.80 24.12 -2.57
C ARG A 128 4.02 23.52 -3.22
#